data_AF-A0A7Y9L9U8-F1
#
_entry.id   AF-A0A7Y9L9U8-F1
#
_cell.length_a   1.000
_cell.length_b   1.000
_cell.length_c   1.000
_cell.angle_alpha   90.00
_cell.angle_beta   90.00
_cell.angle_gamma   90.00
#
_symmetry.space_group_name_H-M   'P 1'
#
loop_
_entity.id
_entity.type
_entity.pdbx_description
1 polymer ?
#
loop_
_entity_poly.entity_id
_entity_poly.type
_entity_poly.pdbx_seq_one_letter_code
_entity_poly.pdbx_strand_id
1 'polypeptide(L)'
;MRKALTLLLFLAVLAAAGCGPEQEAGPTAAATPPPTGSASTAPSSEGPATAGPAAGGGSLELAKKYAPLVRMGQGEKNLPIDAVFFIKSSELRWNRDDRCDDDLIDRTPTPEKLADPAAYRAQKTVDGECDQREGREYNTTERTRPYANEETLGKEGYFLDAMNVVHEVGKVKDDAETPAYVEYVPGTGDDQGKTAYIYWFFYPYNTWTNPTPGAKGKGGNHEGDWERITVVVGANGKPESVVFSQHDTKCRMDFAKVAGKDGHPVAYSAVGSHGSYPIGDARYKIESLPGPLKALGMLEDRTSTKGESWKTWLHLKEVQREPWWGYAGGWGEVGGPIGAMDLDKHQTGPEGPNPIKQKEQMVREAFETDAACPDPVSIDNPTDPKQAAITRLEYYLHAIGRHDAGNACSISAPKIRPLCLFALPQAFKEMSEQEAKVLRTIKIDPAKVRKVSGKRYEFPPASLRGKTTVDGTLVMIKIKKQWYLTDEQGAP
;
A
#
# COMPACT_ATOMS: atom_id res chain seq x y z
N MET A 1 -12.22 -11.58 -38.66
CA MET A 1 -10.77 -11.26 -38.49
C MET A 1 -10.50 -9.79 -38.77
N ARG A 2 -9.95 -9.31 -39.91
CA ARG A 2 -9.55 -7.88 -40.07
C ARG A 2 -10.59 -6.83 -39.64
N LYS A 3 -11.88 -7.02 -39.97
CA LYS A 3 -12.95 -6.08 -39.56
C LYS A 3 -13.28 -6.07 -38.07
N ALA A 4 -12.95 -7.13 -37.32
CA ALA A 4 -13.34 -7.27 -35.92
C ALA A 4 -12.56 -6.30 -35.01
N LEU A 5 -11.24 -6.16 -35.21
CA LEU A 5 -10.45 -5.26 -34.37
C LEU A 5 -10.72 -3.78 -34.68
N THR A 6 -10.99 -3.44 -35.95
CA THR A 6 -11.50 -2.10 -36.30
C THR A 6 -12.83 -1.83 -35.59
N LEU A 7 -13.72 -2.81 -35.53
CA LEU A 7 -15.01 -2.71 -34.84
C LEU A 7 -14.84 -2.58 -33.30
N LEU A 8 -13.86 -3.28 -32.70
CA LEU A 8 -13.43 -3.12 -31.29
C LEU A 8 -13.01 -1.68 -30.95
N LEU A 9 -12.46 -0.94 -31.91
CA LEU A 9 -11.97 0.42 -31.73
C LEU A 9 -13.04 1.48 -32.03
N PHE A 10 -13.91 1.25 -33.02
CA PHE A 10 -14.92 2.22 -33.44
C PHE A 10 -16.22 2.18 -32.60
N LEU A 11 -16.57 1.09 -31.93
CA LEU A 11 -17.79 1.01 -31.08
C LEU A 11 -17.76 1.87 -29.81
N ALA A 12 -16.59 2.43 -29.46
CA ALA A 12 -16.48 3.42 -28.40
C ALA A 12 -16.90 4.84 -28.83
N VAL A 13 -17.27 5.08 -30.10
CA VAL A 13 -17.24 6.41 -30.73
C VAL A 13 -18.54 6.77 -31.49
N LEU A 14 -19.68 6.91 -30.81
CA LEU A 14 -20.91 7.44 -31.42
C LEU A 14 -21.64 8.47 -30.53
N ALA A 15 -21.31 9.75 -30.77
CA ALA A 15 -22.15 10.97 -30.88
C ALA A 15 -23.47 11.10 -30.05
N ALA A 16 -23.93 12.26 -29.55
CA ALA A 16 -23.52 13.68 -29.56
C ALA A 16 -24.53 14.44 -28.64
N ALA A 17 -24.47 15.73 -28.27
CA ALA A 17 -23.45 16.79 -28.13
C ALA A 17 -24.05 17.91 -27.22
N GLY A 18 -23.36 19.02 -26.94
CA GLY A 18 -23.98 20.22 -26.33
C GLY A 18 -23.10 21.12 -25.45
N CYS A 19 -22.97 22.40 -25.85
CA CYS A 19 -22.56 23.60 -25.10
C CYS A 19 -21.15 23.71 -24.46
N GLY A 20 -20.27 24.48 -25.15
CA GLY A 20 -19.74 25.78 -24.70
C GLY A 20 -18.98 25.91 -23.36
N PRO A 21 -17.72 26.43 -23.37
CA PRO A 21 -17.01 26.86 -22.16
C PRO A 21 -17.18 28.36 -21.87
N GLU A 22 -17.31 28.71 -20.59
CA GLU A 22 -17.29 30.09 -20.09
C GLU A 22 -15.89 30.45 -19.56
N GLN A 23 -15.57 31.75 -19.49
CA GLN A 23 -14.20 32.27 -19.49
C GLN A 23 -14.01 33.36 -18.41
N GLU A 24 -13.17 33.10 -17.40
CA GLU A 24 -12.56 34.12 -16.52
C GLU A 24 -11.09 33.71 -16.29
N ALA A 25 -10.07 34.51 -16.61
CA ALA A 25 -9.70 35.86 -16.13
C ALA A 25 -8.98 35.83 -14.77
N GLY A 26 -7.70 36.25 -14.75
CA GLY A 26 -6.88 36.41 -13.54
C GLY A 26 -7.09 37.78 -12.87
N PRO A 27 -6.26 38.15 -11.87
CA PRO A 27 -4.95 38.68 -12.25
C PRO A 27 -3.75 38.42 -11.27
N THR A 28 -2.65 39.08 -11.62
CA THR A 28 -1.24 39.07 -11.21
C THR A 28 -0.81 39.28 -9.74
N ALA A 29 0.13 38.43 -9.31
CA ALA A 29 1.47 38.68 -8.74
C ALA A 29 1.90 40.04 -8.09
N ALA A 30 2.57 39.95 -6.92
CA ALA A 30 3.77 40.68 -6.41
C ALA A 30 3.84 40.56 -4.86
N ALA A 31 4.95 40.70 -4.12
CA ALA A 31 6.40 40.52 -4.35
C ALA A 31 7.12 40.40 -2.96
N THR A 32 8.28 39.74 -2.88
CA THR A 32 9.18 39.70 -1.69
C THR A 32 10.01 41.00 -1.58
N PRO A 33 10.68 41.33 -0.44
CA PRO A 33 12.07 40.89 -0.18
C PRO A 33 12.40 40.79 1.37
N PRO A 34 13.66 40.86 1.90
CA PRO A 34 14.23 39.71 2.62
C PRO A 34 14.91 40.09 3.99
N PRO A 35 16.09 39.59 4.43
CA PRO A 35 16.15 38.76 5.65
C PRO A 35 17.07 39.26 6.77
N THR A 36 16.95 38.67 7.96
CA THR A 36 17.96 38.71 9.03
C THR A 36 18.05 37.33 9.69
N GLY A 37 19.25 36.77 9.81
CA GLY A 37 19.48 35.48 10.46
C GLY A 37 20.32 35.59 11.73
N SER A 38 20.55 34.44 12.36
CA SER A 38 21.79 34.15 13.10
C SER A 38 21.88 32.65 13.40
N ALA A 39 23.09 32.10 13.31
CA ALA A 39 23.38 30.72 13.70
C ALA A 39 23.82 30.66 15.17
N SER A 40 23.68 29.49 15.80
CA SER A 40 24.41 29.13 17.01
C SER A 40 24.75 27.63 16.96
N THR A 41 25.87 27.24 17.57
CA THR A 41 26.58 25.97 17.29
C THR A 41 26.91 25.18 18.55
N ALA A 42 26.76 23.85 18.43
CA ALA A 42 27.50 22.79 19.15
C ALA A 42 27.23 22.61 20.67
N PRO A 43 27.71 21.52 21.32
CA PRO A 43 28.45 20.37 20.79
C PRO A 43 27.89 18.96 21.15
N SER A 44 28.49 17.93 20.54
CA SER A 44 28.23 16.50 20.76
C SER A 44 28.89 15.92 22.03
N SER A 45 28.40 14.77 22.49
CA SER A 45 29.17 13.85 23.36
C SER A 45 28.81 12.39 23.10
N GLU A 46 29.71 11.62 22.49
CA GLU A 46 29.60 10.16 22.36
C GLU A 46 30.15 9.46 23.61
N GLY A 47 29.54 8.34 23.99
CA GLY A 47 29.97 7.43 25.05
C GLY A 47 29.90 5.96 24.57
N PRO A 48 30.71 5.05 25.13
CA PRO A 48 31.21 3.90 24.36
C PRO A 48 30.21 2.76 24.18
N ALA A 49 30.24 2.16 22.99
CA ALA A 49 29.48 0.97 22.63
C ALA A 49 30.01 -0.29 23.35
N THR A 50 29.11 -1.02 24.01
CA THR A 50 29.35 -2.39 24.49
C THR A 50 28.96 -3.39 23.39
N ALA A 51 29.95 -4.09 22.85
CA ALA A 51 29.75 -5.03 21.74
C ALA A 51 29.30 -6.42 22.21
N GLY A 52 28.36 -7.01 21.49
CA GLY A 52 27.99 -8.43 21.58
C GLY A 52 26.82 -8.79 20.64
N PRO A 53 26.72 -10.06 20.24
CA PRO A 53 27.68 -10.82 19.45
C PRO A 53 27.33 -10.79 17.94
N ALA A 54 28.31 -10.97 17.06
CA ALA A 54 28.10 -10.95 15.61
C ALA A 54 28.01 -12.35 15.00
N ALA A 55 26.96 -12.62 14.22
CA ALA A 55 26.98 -13.45 12.99
C ALA A 55 25.58 -13.50 12.33
N GLY A 56 25.26 -12.56 11.42
CA GLY A 56 23.92 -12.51 10.82
C GLY A 56 23.72 -11.55 9.65
N GLY A 57 24.75 -11.24 8.85
CA GLY A 57 24.66 -10.54 7.55
C GLY A 57 24.25 -9.06 7.53
N GLY A 58 23.34 -8.64 8.43
CA GLY A 58 22.78 -7.29 8.52
C GLY A 58 23.75 -6.26 9.09
N SER A 59 23.67 -5.03 8.59
CA SER A 59 24.30 -3.85 9.21
C SER A 59 23.37 -2.65 9.10
N LEU A 60 23.23 -1.89 10.20
CA LEU A 60 22.42 -0.68 10.25
C LEU A 60 22.87 0.38 9.23
N GLU A 61 24.16 0.41 8.88
CA GLU A 61 24.68 1.30 7.83
C GLU A 61 24.18 0.89 6.44
N LEU A 62 24.09 -0.41 6.17
CA LEU A 62 23.55 -0.92 4.92
C LEU A 62 22.01 -0.80 4.87
N ALA A 63 21.37 -0.92 6.03
CA ALA A 63 19.96 -0.63 6.21
C ALA A 63 19.65 0.84 5.90
N LYS A 64 20.30 1.80 6.57
CA LYS A 64 20.13 3.24 6.28
C LYS A 64 20.36 3.57 4.81
N LYS A 65 21.41 3.00 4.19
CA LYS A 65 21.73 3.21 2.77
C LYS A 65 20.64 2.75 1.80
N TYR A 66 19.85 1.73 2.16
CA TYR A 66 18.79 1.18 1.29
C TYR A 66 17.38 1.36 1.85
N ALA A 67 17.22 2.09 2.96
CA ALA A 67 15.92 2.34 3.58
C ALA A 67 15.01 3.13 2.63
N PRO A 68 13.70 2.82 2.59
CA PRO A 68 12.80 3.41 1.62
C PRO A 68 12.49 4.88 1.92
N LEU A 69 12.33 5.68 0.87
CA LEU A 69 11.54 6.91 0.97
C LEU A 69 10.08 6.49 0.89
N VAL A 70 9.36 6.60 2.00
CA VAL A 70 7.92 6.34 2.06
C VAL A 70 7.20 7.65 1.81
N ARG A 71 6.31 7.68 0.82
CA ARG A 71 5.52 8.87 0.50
C ARG A 71 4.05 8.62 0.78
N MET A 72 3.49 9.48 1.61
CA MET A 72 2.15 9.30 2.17
C MET A 72 1.06 9.56 1.14
N GLY A 73 -0.15 9.11 1.47
CA GLY A 73 -1.38 9.52 0.80
C GLY A 73 -1.51 11.06 0.75
N GLN A 74 -2.08 11.60 -0.34
CA GLN A 74 -2.32 13.04 -0.39
C GLN A 74 -3.44 13.41 0.59
N GLY A 75 -3.10 14.13 1.66
CA GLY A 75 -4.03 14.51 2.71
C GLY A 75 -4.22 13.43 3.77
N GLU A 76 -3.25 12.52 3.91
CA GLU A 76 -3.19 11.61 5.06
C GLU A 76 -3.18 12.38 6.39
N LYS A 77 -3.95 11.88 7.35
CA LYS A 77 -4.09 12.43 8.71
C LYS A 77 -3.43 11.51 9.72
N ASN A 78 -3.55 10.19 9.54
CA ASN A 78 -3.13 9.18 10.49
C ASN A 78 -1.66 8.81 10.27
N LEU A 79 -0.80 9.84 10.22
CA LEU A 79 0.63 9.71 9.97
C LEU A 79 1.31 8.84 11.05
N PRO A 80 2.44 8.17 10.74
CA PRO A 80 3.07 7.25 11.66
C PRO A 80 3.68 7.95 12.89
N ILE A 81 3.90 7.15 13.94
CA ILE A 81 4.38 7.56 15.27
C ILE A 81 5.39 6.56 15.83
N ASP A 82 6.06 6.91 16.94
CA ASP A 82 6.85 5.94 17.70
C ASP A 82 5.92 4.95 18.45
N ALA A 83 6.14 3.66 18.25
CA ALA A 83 5.46 2.59 18.98
C ALA A 83 5.60 2.70 20.52
N VAL A 84 6.72 3.25 21.02
CA VAL A 84 6.89 3.54 22.46
C VAL A 84 5.94 4.65 22.92
N PHE A 85 5.64 5.64 22.07
CA PHE A 85 4.67 6.69 22.38
C PHE A 85 3.25 6.15 22.36
N PHE A 86 2.93 5.25 21.42
CA PHE A 86 1.65 4.54 21.38
C PHE A 86 1.41 3.74 22.67
N ILE A 87 2.33 2.84 23.05
CA ILE A 87 2.24 2.05 24.29
C ILE A 87 2.00 2.91 25.53
N LYS A 88 2.73 4.03 25.66
CA LYS A 88 2.58 4.97 26.79
C LYS A 88 1.26 5.74 26.80
N SER A 89 0.52 5.68 25.69
CA SER A 89 -0.77 6.33 25.49
C SER A 89 -1.91 5.30 25.40
N SER A 90 -1.68 4.06 25.83
CA SER A 90 -2.64 2.96 25.82
C SER A 90 -2.86 2.33 27.19
N GLU A 91 -4.05 1.75 27.40
CA GLU A 91 -4.26 0.69 28.39
C GLU A 91 -3.89 -0.67 27.77
N LEU A 92 -3.36 -1.60 28.57
CA LEU A 92 -3.27 -3.01 28.20
C LEU A 92 -4.55 -3.72 28.64
N ARG A 93 -5.19 -4.41 27.70
CA ARG A 93 -6.45 -5.14 27.91
C ARG A 93 -6.37 -6.58 27.44
N TRP A 94 -7.31 -7.38 27.90
CA TRP A 94 -7.61 -8.71 27.36
C TRP A 94 -9.02 -8.69 26.76
N ASN A 95 -9.10 -8.91 25.44
CA ASN A 95 -10.34 -8.99 24.70
C ASN A 95 -11.10 -10.26 25.11
N ARG A 96 -12.40 -10.15 25.36
CA ARG A 96 -13.27 -11.31 25.68
C ARG A 96 -14.20 -11.66 24.50
N ASP A 97 -15.06 -12.67 24.67
CA ASP A 97 -16.09 -12.96 23.67
C ASP A 97 -17.08 -11.77 23.55
N ASP A 98 -17.83 -11.68 22.44
CA ASP A 98 -18.68 -10.51 22.14
C ASP A 98 -19.83 -10.24 23.16
N ARG A 99 -19.90 -11.00 24.27
CA ARG A 99 -20.91 -10.89 25.33
C ARG A 99 -20.35 -10.40 26.67
N CYS A 100 -19.03 -10.24 26.80
CA CYS A 100 -18.36 -9.82 28.02
C CYS A 100 -17.50 -8.57 27.78
N ASP A 101 -17.53 -7.58 28.69
CA ASP A 101 -16.66 -6.39 28.60
C ASP A 101 -15.17 -6.78 28.68
N ASP A 102 -14.26 -6.09 28.00
CA ASP A 102 -12.82 -6.45 28.07
C ASP A 102 -12.23 -6.31 29.48
N ASP A 103 -11.32 -7.21 29.84
CA ASP A 103 -10.61 -7.10 31.12
C ASP A 103 -9.47 -6.06 31.00
N LEU A 104 -9.48 -5.08 31.90
CA LEU A 104 -8.36 -4.16 32.07
C LEU A 104 -7.20 -4.86 32.80
N ILE A 105 -6.05 -4.97 32.15
CA ILE A 105 -4.85 -5.64 32.70
C ILE A 105 -3.87 -4.62 33.29
N ASP A 106 -3.61 -3.51 32.60
CA ASP A 106 -2.74 -2.43 33.08
C ASP A 106 -3.18 -1.08 32.51
N ARG A 107 -3.32 -0.06 33.36
CA ARG A 107 -3.65 1.31 32.91
C ARG A 107 -2.47 2.07 32.35
N THR A 108 -1.25 1.62 32.66
CA THR A 108 -0.01 2.28 32.29
C THR A 108 1.05 1.21 31.97
N PRO A 109 0.83 0.38 30.92
CA PRO A 109 1.82 -0.59 30.48
C PRO A 109 3.12 0.12 30.08
N THR A 110 4.25 -0.54 30.31
CA THR A 110 5.54 -0.10 29.78
C THR A 110 6.01 -1.07 28.70
N PRO A 111 6.77 -0.60 27.69
CA PRO A 111 7.35 -1.47 26.67
C PRO A 111 8.05 -2.71 27.26
N GLU A 112 8.82 -2.51 28.32
CA GLU A 112 9.60 -3.55 28.98
C GLU A 112 8.70 -4.61 29.64
N LYS A 113 7.59 -4.18 30.29
CA LYS A 113 6.63 -5.12 30.86
C LYS A 113 5.88 -5.91 29.78
N LEU A 114 5.57 -5.30 28.63
CA LEU A 114 4.93 -6.01 27.52
C LEU A 114 5.82 -7.11 26.93
N ALA A 115 7.14 -6.89 26.92
CA ALA A 115 8.15 -7.84 26.47
C ALA A 115 8.61 -8.84 27.55
N ASP A 116 8.22 -8.66 28.82
CA ASP A 116 8.56 -9.58 29.92
C ASP A 116 7.51 -10.70 30.05
N PRO A 117 7.87 -11.97 29.79
CA PRO A 117 6.96 -13.10 29.93
C PRO A 117 6.57 -13.39 31.39
N ALA A 118 7.07 -12.66 32.39
CA ALA A 118 6.64 -12.74 33.79
C ALA A 118 5.62 -11.66 34.21
N ALA A 119 5.46 -10.58 33.44
CA ALA A 119 4.75 -9.37 33.90
C ALA A 119 3.21 -9.50 33.94
N TYR A 120 2.62 -10.24 33.01
CA TYR A 120 1.15 -10.32 32.83
C TYR A 120 0.66 -11.74 32.63
N ARG A 121 -0.51 -12.07 33.19
CA ARG A 121 -1.21 -13.35 33.08
C ARG A 121 -2.70 -13.13 32.86
N ALA A 122 -3.26 -13.87 31.92
CA ALA A 122 -4.69 -13.90 31.62
C ALA A 122 -5.08 -15.30 31.17
N GLN A 123 -6.35 -15.65 31.31
CA GLN A 123 -6.92 -16.95 30.92
C GLN A 123 -8.14 -16.71 30.03
N LYS A 124 -8.39 -17.65 29.12
CA LYS A 124 -9.57 -17.63 28.26
C LYS A 124 -10.84 -17.64 29.12
N THR A 125 -11.86 -16.91 28.69
CA THR A 125 -13.19 -16.90 29.30
C THR A 125 -13.93 -18.19 28.92
N VAL A 126 -14.70 -18.76 29.84
CA VAL A 126 -15.61 -19.87 29.51
C VAL A 126 -16.71 -19.34 28.60
N ASP A 127 -16.98 -20.03 27.50
CA ASP A 127 -17.91 -19.58 26.44
C ASP A 127 -19.31 -19.24 26.99
N GLY A 128 -19.60 -17.94 27.15
CA GLY A 128 -20.88 -17.44 27.67
C GLY A 128 -20.99 -17.32 29.18
N GLU A 129 -19.91 -17.50 29.93
CA GLU A 129 -19.84 -17.35 31.38
C GLU A 129 -18.75 -16.35 31.77
N CYS A 130 -19.06 -15.05 31.71
CA CYS A 130 -18.10 -13.95 31.91
C CYS A 130 -17.32 -13.96 33.25
N ASP A 131 -17.82 -14.67 34.27
CA ASP A 131 -17.17 -14.80 35.58
C ASP A 131 -16.24 -16.03 35.68
N GLN A 132 -16.24 -16.93 34.70
CA GLN A 132 -15.45 -18.17 34.70
C GLN A 132 -14.32 -18.15 33.67
N ARG A 133 -13.21 -18.83 34.00
CA ARG A 133 -11.99 -18.91 33.19
C ARG A 133 -11.59 -20.36 32.98
N GLU A 134 -11.00 -20.65 31.83
CA GLU A 134 -10.62 -22.00 31.43
C GLU A 134 -9.22 -22.10 30.80
N GLY A 135 -8.73 -23.33 30.72
CA GLY A 135 -7.46 -23.66 30.09
C GLY A 135 -6.25 -23.25 30.92
N ARG A 136 -5.21 -22.76 30.22
CA ARG A 136 -3.95 -22.32 30.81
C ARG A 136 -3.88 -20.80 30.83
N GLU A 137 -2.94 -20.27 31.61
CA GLU A 137 -2.56 -18.86 31.49
C GLU A 137 -1.77 -18.59 30.20
N TYR A 138 -1.94 -17.37 29.69
CA TYR A 138 -1.21 -16.79 28.57
C TYR A 138 -0.54 -15.48 29.02
N ASN A 139 0.65 -15.22 28.48
CA ASN A 139 1.39 -13.97 28.70
C ASN A 139 1.56 -13.15 27.41
N THR A 140 1.94 -11.88 27.55
CA THR A 140 2.00 -10.89 26.45
C THR A 140 3.06 -11.16 25.39
N THR A 141 4.01 -12.10 25.62
CA THR A 141 5.01 -12.50 24.63
C THR A 141 4.62 -13.74 23.83
N GLU A 142 3.46 -14.34 24.14
CA GLU A 142 2.89 -15.42 23.34
C GLU A 142 2.00 -14.84 22.24
N ARG A 143 1.79 -15.58 21.14
CA ARG A 143 0.93 -15.18 20.03
C ARG A 143 -0.54 -15.14 20.47
N THR A 144 -0.90 -14.00 21.03
CA THR A 144 -2.11 -13.70 21.82
C THR A 144 -2.84 -12.48 21.30
N ARG A 145 -2.45 -11.94 20.14
CA ARG A 145 -3.29 -11.00 19.40
C ARG A 145 -4.66 -11.68 19.13
N PRO A 146 -5.79 -11.03 19.42
CA PRO A 146 -7.13 -11.41 18.98
C PRO A 146 -7.15 -11.88 17.50
N TYR A 147 -7.89 -12.94 17.20
CA TYR A 147 -7.95 -13.60 15.87
C TYR A 147 -6.64 -14.21 15.35
N ALA A 148 -5.49 -14.10 16.05
CA ALA A 148 -4.27 -14.75 15.59
C ALA A 148 -4.29 -16.26 15.79
N ASN A 149 -4.97 -16.73 16.84
CA ASN A 149 -4.94 -18.12 17.30
C ASN A 149 -6.36 -18.69 17.39
N GLU A 150 -7.00 -18.81 16.23
CA GLU A 150 -8.41 -19.23 16.09
C GLU A 150 -8.72 -20.58 16.77
N GLU A 151 -7.77 -21.53 16.76
CA GLU A 151 -7.96 -22.88 17.33
C GLU A 151 -7.98 -22.91 18.87
N THR A 152 -7.45 -21.91 19.57
CA THR A 152 -7.31 -21.95 21.05
C THR A 152 -7.78 -20.71 21.80
N LEU A 153 -7.76 -19.54 21.16
CA LEU A 153 -8.22 -18.27 21.77
C LEU A 153 -9.37 -17.64 20.97
N GLY A 154 -9.48 -17.92 19.66
CA GLY A 154 -10.52 -17.31 18.82
C GLY A 154 -10.36 -15.79 18.77
N LYS A 155 -11.35 -15.08 19.34
CA LYS A 155 -11.33 -13.62 19.52
C LYS A 155 -10.55 -13.16 20.74
N GLU A 156 -10.33 -14.01 21.74
CA GLU A 156 -9.71 -13.57 22.99
C GLU A 156 -8.21 -13.30 22.85
N GLY A 157 -7.68 -12.42 23.70
CA GLY A 157 -6.25 -12.11 23.68
C GLY A 157 -5.87 -10.71 24.15
N TYR A 158 -4.58 -10.47 24.35
CA TYR A 158 -4.07 -9.16 24.75
C TYR A 158 -4.13 -8.15 23.61
N PHE A 159 -4.48 -6.90 23.93
CA PHE A 159 -4.38 -5.77 23.02
C PHE A 159 -4.07 -4.44 23.74
N LEU A 160 -3.61 -3.45 22.98
CA LEU A 160 -3.35 -2.09 23.45
C LEU A 160 -4.49 -1.16 23.00
N ASP A 161 -5.32 -0.69 23.93
CA ASP A 161 -6.40 0.29 23.73
C ASP A 161 -5.81 1.70 23.87
N ALA A 162 -5.62 2.44 22.76
CA ALA A 162 -5.00 3.77 22.82
C ALA A 162 -6.00 4.91 22.97
N MET A 163 -5.56 5.98 23.66
CA MET A 163 -6.34 7.21 23.74
C MET A 163 -6.59 7.77 22.33
N ASN A 164 -7.86 7.88 21.91
CA ASN A 164 -8.30 8.43 20.61
C ASN A 164 -7.57 9.71 20.13
N VAL A 165 -7.04 10.53 21.05
CA VAL A 165 -6.22 11.71 20.69
C VAL A 165 -4.93 11.36 19.92
N VAL A 166 -4.44 10.13 20.02
CA VAL A 166 -3.20 9.62 19.39
C VAL A 166 -3.38 9.43 17.88
N HIS A 167 -4.60 9.22 17.39
CA HIS A 167 -4.87 8.82 15.99
C HIS A 167 -4.40 9.83 14.94
N GLU A 168 -4.31 11.14 15.26
CA GLU A 168 -3.93 12.20 14.32
C GLU A 168 -2.68 13.02 14.77
N VAL A 169 -1.81 12.48 15.66
CA VAL A 169 -0.63 13.25 16.16
C VAL A 169 0.66 13.06 15.35
N GLY A 170 0.68 12.10 14.43
CA GLY A 170 1.89 11.73 13.68
C GLY A 170 2.41 12.81 12.74
N LYS A 171 3.70 12.71 12.39
CA LYS A 171 4.43 13.69 11.57
C LYS A 171 5.54 12.99 10.80
N VAL A 172 5.75 13.32 9.52
CA VAL A 172 6.76 12.65 8.68
C VAL A 172 7.50 13.59 7.71
N LYS A 173 7.70 14.83 8.14
CA LYS A 173 8.46 15.84 7.38
C LYS A 173 9.96 15.57 7.51
N ASP A 174 10.73 16.23 6.65
CA ASP A 174 12.19 16.17 6.59
C ASP A 174 12.86 16.79 7.84
N ASP A 175 12.73 16.13 8.99
CA ASP A 175 13.27 16.43 10.34
C ASP A 175 12.48 15.76 11.48
N ALA A 176 11.32 15.15 11.17
CA ALA A 176 10.46 14.54 12.18
C ALA A 176 11.12 13.32 12.84
N GLU A 177 11.21 13.33 14.18
CA GLU A 177 11.79 12.26 15.02
C GLU A 177 11.06 10.90 14.94
N THR A 178 9.98 10.82 14.17
CA THR A 178 9.16 9.63 13.93
C THR A 178 10.00 8.48 13.37
N PRO A 179 10.16 7.38 14.12
CA PRO A 179 11.06 6.31 13.73
C PRO A 179 10.43 5.37 12.71
N ALA A 180 11.27 4.85 11.81
CA ALA A 180 11.03 3.58 11.16
C ALA A 180 11.84 2.50 11.87
N TYR A 181 11.39 1.25 11.84
CA TYR A 181 12.09 0.14 12.47
C TYR A 181 12.63 -0.81 11.39
N VAL A 182 13.81 -1.40 11.60
CA VAL A 182 14.39 -2.39 10.69
C VAL A 182 14.64 -3.73 11.37
N GLU A 183 14.34 -4.79 10.64
CA GLU A 183 14.64 -6.18 10.94
C GLU A 183 15.55 -6.76 9.84
N TYR A 184 16.47 -7.65 10.21
CA TYR A 184 17.33 -8.36 9.28
C TYR A 184 16.98 -9.85 9.27
N VAL A 185 16.63 -10.37 8.09
CA VAL A 185 16.34 -11.79 7.90
C VAL A 185 17.39 -12.38 6.93
N PRO A 186 18.24 -13.32 7.37
CA PRO A 186 19.22 -13.95 6.50
C PRO A 186 18.53 -14.89 5.50
N GLY A 187 19.00 -14.91 4.26
CA GLY A 187 18.53 -15.87 3.26
C GLY A 187 19.02 -17.29 3.54
N THR A 188 18.18 -18.28 3.21
CA THR A 188 18.43 -19.71 3.39
C THR A 188 18.23 -20.47 2.08
N GLY A 189 18.80 -21.67 1.95
CA GLY A 189 18.69 -22.44 0.71
C GLY A 189 19.33 -21.71 -0.47
N ASP A 190 18.59 -21.54 -1.56
CA ASP A 190 19.07 -20.85 -2.78
C ASP A 190 19.37 -19.35 -2.56
N ASP A 191 18.83 -18.74 -1.50
CA ASP A 191 19.12 -17.37 -1.08
C ASP A 191 20.25 -17.26 -0.04
N GLN A 192 21.00 -18.34 0.22
CA GLN A 192 22.10 -18.34 1.19
C GLN A 192 23.11 -17.22 0.88
N GLY A 193 23.40 -16.40 1.90
CA GLY A 193 24.31 -15.25 1.81
C GLY A 193 23.63 -13.94 1.40
N LYS A 194 22.35 -13.95 1.04
CA LYS A 194 21.55 -12.73 0.95
C LYS A 194 21.07 -12.28 2.33
N THR A 195 20.61 -11.04 2.43
CA THR A 195 19.95 -10.51 3.63
C THR A 195 18.77 -9.64 3.21
N ALA A 196 17.61 -9.93 3.78
CA ALA A 196 16.41 -9.12 3.64
C ALA A 196 16.35 -8.10 4.79
N TYR A 197 16.21 -6.82 4.42
CA TYR A 197 16.04 -5.70 5.34
C TYR A 197 14.56 -5.34 5.32
N ILE A 198 13.83 -5.69 6.38
CA ILE A 198 12.39 -5.44 6.50
C ILE A 198 12.21 -4.15 7.28
N TYR A 199 11.70 -3.11 6.61
CA TYR A 199 11.40 -1.81 7.17
C TYR A 199 9.94 -1.79 7.60
N TRP A 200 9.71 -1.62 8.89
CA TRP A 200 8.40 -1.57 9.52
C TRP A 200 7.99 -0.12 9.83
N PHE A 201 6.72 0.17 9.63
CA PHE A 201 6.10 1.48 9.85
C PHE A 201 4.88 1.31 10.74
N PHE A 202 4.74 2.14 11.76
CA PHE A 202 3.61 2.07 12.69
C PHE A 202 2.73 3.30 12.57
N TYR A 203 1.51 3.11 12.09
CA TYR A 203 0.47 4.13 12.00
C TYR A 203 -0.49 3.94 13.18
N PRO A 204 -0.91 5.02 13.87
CA PRO A 204 -1.73 4.88 15.07
C PRO A 204 -3.15 4.39 14.79
N TYR A 205 -3.68 4.65 13.59
CA TYR A 205 -5.05 4.32 13.23
C TYR A 205 -5.24 4.23 11.72
N ASN A 206 -5.91 3.19 11.24
CA ASN A 206 -6.26 2.96 9.85
C ASN A 206 -7.72 3.40 9.60
N THR A 207 -7.95 4.29 8.64
CA THR A 207 -9.28 4.84 8.29
C THR A 207 -9.89 4.19 7.03
N TRP A 208 -9.45 2.98 6.69
CA TRP A 208 -9.97 2.22 5.55
C TRP A 208 -11.46 1.89 5.72
N THR A 209 -12.31 2.72 5.11
CA THR A 209 -13.76 2.53 5.06
C THR A 209 -14.24 2.15 3.67
N ASN A 210 -15.30 1.33 3.64
CA ASN A 210 -16.47 1.38 2.73
C ASN A 210 -16.79 0.08 1.94
N PRO A 211 -17.12 -1.05 2.61
CA PRO A 211 -17.68 -2.23 1.96
C PRO A 211 -19.14 -2.03 1.48
N THR A 212 -19.87 -1.00 1.92
CA THR A 212 -21.30 -0.84 1.57
C THR A 212 -21.73 0.64 1.48
N PRO A 213 -22.43 1.09 0.42
CA PRO A 213 -23.02 2.43 0.37
C PRO A 213 -24.05 2.60 1.48
N GLY A 214 -23.84 3.60 2.34
CA GLY A 214 -24.66 3.84 3.53
C GLY A 214 -24.07 3.32 4.84
N ALA A 215 -23.04 2.46 4.79
CA ALA A 215 -22.34 1.94 5.98
C ALA A 215 -21.04 2.72 6.27
N LYS A 216 -21.14 4.05 6.41
CA LYS A 216 -19.99 4.89 6.83
C LYS A 216 -19.41 4.36 8.14
N GLY A 217 -18.12 4.05 8.16
CA GLY A 217 -17.40 3.59 9.35
C GLY A 217 -17.46 2.09 9.65
N LYS A 218 -18.12 1.26 8.82
CA LYS A 218 -18.12 -0.20 9.01
C LYS A 218 -17.12 -0.87 8.05
N GLY A 219 -16.28 -1.76 8.57
CA GLY A 219 -15.38 -2.62 7.77
C GLY A 219 -14.10 -1.92 7.31
N GLY A 220 -12.97 -2.38 7.88
CA GLY A 220 -11.61 -2.06 7.47
C GLY A 220 -10.83 -1.19 8.46
N ASN A 221 -11.50 -0.20 9.07
CA ASN A 221 -10.88 0.63 10.11
C ASN A 221 -10.40 -0.20 11.30
N HIS A 222 -9.21 0.12 11.80
CA HIS A 222 -8.63 -0.46 13.01
C HIS A 222 -7.67 0.54 13.66
N GLU A 223 -7.56 0.50 14.98
CA GLU A 223 -6.43 1.14 15.66
C GLU A 223 -5.16 0.29 15.47
N GLY A 224 -3.98 0.93 15.48
CA GLY A 224 -2.67 0.27 15.41
C GLY A 224 -2.36 -0.50 14.13
N ASP A 225 -1.60 0.10 13.22
CA ASP A 225 -1.35 -0.46 11.88
C ASP A 225 0.14 -0.60 11.56
N TRP A 226 0.57 -1.85 11.36
CA TRP A 226 1.95 -2.27 11.08
C TRP A 226 2.15 -2.65 9.61
N GLU A 227 2.62 -1.66 8.85
CA GLU A 227 2.98 -1.82 7.45
C GLU A 227 4.47 -2.11 7.26
N ARG A 228 4.84 -2.69 6.10
CA ARG A 228 6.25 -3.01 5.81
C ARG A 228 6.66 -3.04 4.34
N ILE A 229 7.92 -2.69 4.10
CA ILE A 229 8.63 -2.87 2.83
C ILE A 229 9.90 -3.66 3.09
N THR A 230 10.23 -4.63 2.24
CA THR A 230 11.46 -5.42 2.36
C THR A 230 12.42 -5.12 1.22
N VAL A 231 13.69 -4.84 1.51
CA VAL A 231 14.76 -4.76 0.51
C VAL A 231 15.65 -5.99 0.62
N VAL A 232 15.72 -6.79 -0.45
CA VAL A 232 16.63 -7.93 -0.52
C VAL A 232 17.98 -7.48 -1.05
N VAL A 233 19.03 -7.72 -0.28
CA VAL A 233 20.42 -7.36 -0.57
C VAL A 233 21.21 -8.65 -0.82
N GLY A 234 21.90 -8.72 -1.95
CA GLY A 234 22.73 -9.86 -2.33
C GLY A 234 24.02 -9.95 -1.51
N ALA A 235 24.69 -11.10 -1.57
CA ALA A 235 25.97 -11.35 -0.86
C ALA A 235 27.11 -10.37 -1.21
N ASN A 236 26.96 -9.59 -2.30
CA ASN A 236 27.88 -8.53 -2.71
C ASN A 236 27.57 -7.15 -2.08
N GLY A 237 26.60 -7.07 -1.15
CA GLY A 237 26.17 -5.84 -0.50
C GLY A 237 25.38 -4.88 -1.38
N LYS A 238 24.87 -5.33 -2.54
CA LYS A 238 24.02 -4.53 -3.46
C LYS A 238 22.56 -4.97 -3.36
N PRO A 239 21.61 -4.05 -3.51
CA PRO A 239 20.19 -4.38 -3.44
C PRO A 239 19.74 -5.00 -4.77
N GLU A 240 19.00 -6.11 -4.69
CA GLU A 240 18.50 -6.85 -5.85
C GLU A 240 17.04 -6.49 -6.12
N SER A 241 16.19 -6.56 -5.09
CA SER A 241 14.75 -6.37 -5.22
C SER A 241 14.11 -5.71 -4.00
N VAL A 242 12.89 -5.22 -4.19
CA VAL A 242 12.02 -4.66 -3.15
C VAL A 242 10.70 -5.43 -3.15
N VAL A 243 10.26 -5.88 -1.97
CA VAL A 243 8.94 -6.47 -1.75
C VAL A 243 8.02 -5.43 -1.09
N PHE A 244 6.83 -5.27 -1.66
CA PHE A 244 5.81 -4.30 -1.27
C PHE A 244 4.63 -5.00 -0.60
N SER A 245 4.29 -4.61 0.64
CA SER A 245 3.14 -5.17 1.38
C SER A 245 1.87 -4.39 1.09
N GLN A 246 0.82 -5.11 0.69
CA GLN A 246 -0.47 -4.54 0.32
C GLN A 246 -1.54 -5.41 0.99
N HIS A 247 -1.90 -5.06 2.23
CA HIS A 247 -2.73 -5.90 3.08
C HIS A 247 -2.12 -7.32 3.21
N ASP A 248 -2.94 -8.35 3.03
CA ASP A 248 -2.51 -9.76 3.02
C ASP A 248 -1.58 -10.10 1.83
N THR A 249 -1.58 -9.29 0.76
CA THR A 249 -0.82 -9.56 -0.47
C THR A 249 0.59 -8.95 -0.45
N LYS A 250 1.49 -9.52 -1.23
CA LYS A 250 2.90 -9.13 -1.37
C LYS A 250 3.27 -9.14 -2.85
N CYS A 251 4.15 -8.25 -3.29
CA CYS A 251 4.69 -8.28 -4.66
C CYS A 251 6.14 -7.80 -4.73
N ARG A 252 6.90 -8.28 -5.73
CA ARG A 252 8.32 -7.97 -5.93
C ARG A 252 8.56 -7.06 -7.13
N MET A 253 9.51 -6.14 -6.98
CA MET A 253 10.10 -5.31 -8.06
C MET A 253 11.62 -5.34 -8.01
N ASP A 254 12.30 -5.28 -9.15
CA ASP A 254 13.74 -5.04 -9.18
C ASP A 254 14.06 -3.68 -8.52
N PHE A 255 15.07 -3.62 -7.67
CA PHE A 255 15.41 -2.39 -6.95
C PHE A 255 15.64 -1.20 -7.89
N ALA A 256 16.33 -1.43 -9.01
CA ALA A 256 16.60 -0.41 -10.02
C ALA A 256 15.36 0.18 -10.72
N LYS A 257 14.19 -0.46 -10.63
CA LYS A 257 12.91 0.06 -11.17
C LYS A 257 12.19 1.02 -10.21
N VAL A 258 12.49 0.93 -8.91
CA VAL A 258 11.83 1.71 -7.84
C VAL A 258 12.79 2.65 -7.10
N ALA A 259 14.09 2.58 -7.35
CA ALA A 259 15.09 3.51 -6.85
C ALA A 259 14.81 4.95 -7.29
N GLY A 260 14.74 5.86 -6.32
CA GLY A 260 14.71 7.30 -6.54
C GLY A 260 16.09 7.86 -6.91
N LYS A 261 16.15 9.16 -7.20
CA LYS A 261 17.39 9.85 -7.59
C LYS A 261 18.50 9.76 -6.55
N ASP A 262 18.11 9.66 -5.27
CA ASP A 262 19.02 9.67 -4.13
C ASP A 262 19.50 8.24 -3.76
N GLY A 263 19.16 7.23 -4.57
CA GLY A 263 19.60 5.83 -4.39
C GLY A 263 18.69 4.98 -3.48
N HIS A 264 17.76 5.60 -2.76
CA HIS A 264 16.77 4.93 -1.91
C HIS A 264 15.57 4.43 -2.74
N PRO A 265 14.98 3.25 -2.44
CA PRO A 265 13.75 2.82 -3.09
C PRO A 265 12.58 3.72 -2.66
N VAL A 266 11.70 4.04 -3.60
CA VAL A 266 10.50 4.86 -3.34
C VAL A 266 9.29 3.94 -3.21
N ALA A 267 8.55 4.12 -2.12
CA ALA A 267 7.25 3.52 -1.94
C ALA A 267 6.18 4.58 -1.66
N TYR A 268 4.95 4.22 -1.95
CA TYR A 268 3.80 5.08 -1.75
C TYR A 268 2.81 4.36 -0.84
N SER A 269 2.60 4.92 0.35
CA SER A 269 1.58 4.46 1.29
C SER A 269 0.21 4.92 0.79
N ALA A 270 -0.76 4.01 0.77
CA ALA A 270 -2.13 4.30 0.39
C ALA A 270 -2.83 5.17 1.45
N VAL A 271 -3.64 6.14 1.01
CA VAL A 271 -4.36 7.04 1.93
C VAL A 271 -5.42 6.27 2.72
N GLY A 272 -5.38 6.40 4.05
CA GLY A 272 -6.26 5.78 5.03
C GLY A 272 -5.97 4.30 5.34
N SER A 273 -5.54 3.53 4.34
CA SER A 273 -5.29 2.08 4.44
C SER A 273 -3.82 1.67 4.57
N HIS A 274 -2.91 2.62 4.42
CA HIS A 274 -1.45 2.55 4.54
C HIS A 274 -0.66 1.59 3.63
N GLY A 275 -1.32 0.64 2.97
CA GLY A 275 -0.75 -0.33 2.03
C GLY A 275 0.37 0.25 1.17
N SER A 276 1.50 -0.44 1.11
CA SER A 276 2.73 0.01 0.47
C SER A 276 2.79 -0.38 -1.01
N TYR A 277 2.85 0.61 -1.91
CA TYR A 277 2.81 0.40 -3.36
C TYR A 277 4.03 0.97 -4.11
N PRO A 278 4.39 0.40 -5.28
CA PRO A 278 5.53 0.87 -6.09
C PRO A 278 5.23 2.09 -6.96
N ILE A 279 3.97 2.46 -7.19
CA ILE A 279 3.58 3.56 -8.11
C ILE A 279 2.71 4.58 -7.39
N GLY A 280 3.08 5.86 -7.53
CA GLY A 280 2.37 7.00 -6.99
C GLY A 280 1.29 7.55 -7.93
N ASP A 281 0.35 8.31 -7.36
CA ASP A 281 -0.83 8.84 -8.04
C ASP A 281 -1.65 7.73 -8.72
N ALA A 282 -1.75 6.55 -8.10
CA ALA A 282 -2.35 5.35 -8.66
C ALA A 282 -3.52 4.83 -7.84
N ARG A 283 -4.34 3.96 -8.45
CA ARG A 283 -5.46 3.24 -7.84
C ARG A 283 -5.25 1.74 -7.93
N TYR A 284 -5.51 1.01 -6.87
CA TYR A 284 -5.31 -0.44 -6.82
C TYR A 284 -6.56 -1.14 -6.30
N LYS A 285 -6.92 -2.30 -6.89
CA LYS A 285 -7.96 -3.16 -6.31
C LYS A 285 -7.39 -3.88 -5.09
N ILE A 286 -8.19 -4.02 -4.06
CA ILE A 286 -7.83 -4.80 -2.87
C ILE A 286 -8.23 -6.26 -3.14
N GLU A 287 -7.23 -7.10 -3.37
CA GLU A 287 -7.43 -8.48 -3.81
C GLU A 287 -7.87 -9.44 -2.68
N SER A 288 -7.68 -9.06 -1.41
CA SER A 288 -8.01 -9.84 -0.20
C SER A 288 -9.49 -9.85 0.18
N LEU A 289 -10.33 -9.05 -0.48
CA LEU A 289 -11.75 -8.93 -0.14
C LEU A 289 -12.58 -10.18 -0.49
N PRO A 290 -13.59 -10.53 0.34
CA PRO A 290 -14.57 -11.57 0.01
C PRO A 290 -15.21 -11.37 -1.37
N GLY A 291 -15.43 -12.48 -2.08
CA GLY A 291 -15.83 -12.51 -3.49
C GLY A 291 -16.94 -11.52 -3.92
N PRO A 292 -18.06 -11.37 -3.17
CA PRO A 292 -19.11 -10.41 -3.51
C PRO A 292 -18.65 -8.94 -3.47
N LEU A 293 -17.84 -8.56 -2.49
CA LEU A 293 -17.30 -7.20 -2.35
C LEU A 293 -16.24 -6.92 -3.42
N LYS A 294 -15.41 -7.92 -3.72
CA LYS A 294 -14.43 -7.91 -4.82
C LYS A 294 -15.10 -7.75 -6.19
N ALA A 295 -16.23 -8.41 -6.42
CA ALA A 295 -16.99 -8.33 -7.67
C ALA A 295 -17.68 -6.97 -7.89
N LEU A 296 -18.06 -6.27 -6.81
CA LEU A 296 -18.66 -4.94 -6.87
C LEU A 296 -17.62 -3.81 -7.05
N GLY A 297 -16.32 -4.10 -6.90
CA GLY A 297 -15.23 -3.14 -7.14
C GLY A 297 -15.27 -1.91 -6.23
N MET A 298 -15.77 -2.07 -5.01
CA MET A 298 -16.16 -0.93 -4.14
C MET A 298 -15.01 -0.31 -3.34
N LEU A 299 -13.86 -0.98 -3.30
CA LEU A 299 -12.74 -0.67 -2.43
C LEU A 299 -11.46 -0.62 -3.27
N GLU A 300 -10.85 0.57 -3.29
CA GLU A 300 -9.63 0.88 -4.02
C GLU A 300 -8.63 1.59 -3.10
N ASP A 301 -7.39 1.10 -3.06
CA ASP A 301 -6.28 1.84 -2.45
C ASP A 301 -5.81 2.95 -3.38
N ARG A 302 -5.39 4.09 -2.79
CA ARG A 302 -5.05 5.30 -3.53
C ARG A 302 -3.73 5.90 -3.06
N THR A 303 -2.75 5.91 -3.94
CA THR A 303 -1.42 6.47 -3.68
C THR A 303 -1.30 7.89 -4.23
N SER A 304 -0.29 8.67 -3.81
CA SER A 304 0.01 9.97 -4.45
C SER A 304 1.49 10.34 -4.46
N THR A 305 1.92 11.07 -5.49
CA THR A 305 3.25 11.71 -5.52
C THR A 305 3.33 13.01 -4.71
N LYS A 306 2.21 13.45 -4.11
CA LYS A 306 2.03 14.78 -3.48
C LYS A 306 1.82 14.76 -1.97
N GLY A 307 1.75 13.59 -1.35
CA GLY A 307 1.77 13.49 0.10
C GLY A 307 3.17 13.76 0.67
N GLU A 308 3.25 13.82 2.00
CA GLU A 308 4.50 14.07 2.71
C GLU A 308 5.52 12.95 2.43
N SER A 309 6.81 13.30 2.38
CA SER A 309 7.89 12.37 2.06
C SER A 309 8.70 12.08 3.31
N TRP A 310 8.67 10.81 3.75
CA TRP A 310 9.35 10.33 4.94
C TRP A 310 10.67 9.67 4.56
N LYS A 311 11.78 10.27 5.02
CA LYS A 311 13.13 9.73 4.88
C LYS A 311 13.45 8.80 6.05
N THR A 312 13.00 7.55 5.95
CA THR A 312 13.05 6.55 7.04
C THR A 312 14.46 6.32 7.61
N TRP A 313 15.51 6.56 6.82
CA TRP A 313 16.91 6.45 7.27
C TRP A 313 17.37 7.51 8.27
N LEU A 314 16.65 8.63 8.42
CA LEU A 314 17.00 9.69 9.38
C LEU A 314 16.77 9.22 10.82
N HIS A 315 15.70 8.46 11.06
CA HIS A 315 15.31 7.93 12.38
C HIS A 315 15.08 6.42 12.30
N LEU A 316 16.07 5.68 11.80
CA LEU A 316 15.99 4.22 11.68
C LEU A 316 16.45 3.53 12.96
N LYS A 317 15.55 2.77 13.61
CA LYS A 317 15.81 1.97 14.81
C LYS A 317 15.86 0.48 14.48
N GLU A 318 16.64 -0.31 15.21
CA GLU A 318 16.71 -1.77 15.01
C GLU A 318 15.66 -2.44 15.89
N VAL A 319 14.69 -3.14 15.29
CA VAL A 319 13.48 -3.59 16.01
C VAL A 319 13.78 -4.52 17.18
N GLN A 320 14.84 -5.33 17.05
CA GLN A 320 15.34 -6.26 18.08
C GLN A 320 15.99 -5.55 19.29
N ARG A 321 16.18 -4.23 19.24
CA ARG A 321 16.72 -3.40 20.33
C ARG A 321 15.66 -2.54 21.01
N GLU A 322 14.44 -2.48 20.48
CA GLU A 322 13.37 -1.72 21.10
C GLU A 322 12.87 -2.43 22.37
N PRO A 323 12.48 -1.68 23.43
CA PRO A 323 12.15 -2.29 24.72
C PRO A 323 10.85 -3.11 24.72
N TRP A 324 9.99 -2.94 23.70
CA TRP A 324 8.80 -3.74 23.45
C TRP A 324 9.07 -5.01 22.61
N TRP A 325 10.33 -5.25 22.22
CA TRP A 325 10.73 -6.42 21.43
C TRP A 325 10.44 -7.72 22.18
N GLY A 326 9.33 -8.36 21.83
CA GLY A 326 8.81 -9.53 22.54
C GLY A 326 7.28 -9.53 22.61
N TYR A 327 6.64 -8.35 22.61
CA TYR A 327 5.18 -8.23 22.61
C TYR A 327 4.55 -8.89 21.37
N ALA A 328 3.58 -9.77 21.61
CA ALA A 328 2.88 -10.54 20.57
C ALA A 328 1.34 -10.53 20.74
N GLY A 329 0.84 -9.53 21.46
CA GLY A 329 -0.57 -9.13 21.48
C GLY A 329 -0.95 -8.19 20.31
N GLY A 330 -2.17 -7.66 20.35
CA GLY A 330 -2.71 -6.70 19.39
C GLY A 330 -2.20 -5.27 19.63
N TRP A 331 -1.90 -4.58 18.53
CA TRP A 331 -1.67 -3.15 18.55
C TRP A 331 -3.00 -2.50 18.15
N GLY A 332 -3.62 -1.75 19.07
CA GLY A 332 -4.92 -1.13 18.86
C GLY A 332 -6.11 -1.91 19.43
N GLU A 333 -7.20 -1.18 19.70
CA GLU A 333 -8.54 -1.70 19.98
C GLU A 333 -8.96 -2.84 19.04
N VAL A 334 -9.69 -3.81 19.59
CA VAL A 334 -10.32 -4.89 18.81
C VAL A 334 -11.65 -4.40 18.26
N GLY A 335 -11.79 -4.42 16.94
CA GLY A 335 -13.05 -4.02 16.30
C GLY A 335 -14.22 -4.96 16.61
N GLY A 336 -15.37 -4.35 16.92
CA GLY A 336 -16.61 -5.06 17.22
C GLY A 336 -17.30 -5.70 16.00
N PRO A 337 -18.34 -6.52 16.23
CA PRO A 337 -18.97 -7.30 15.17
C PRO A 337 -19.69 -6.44 14.12
N ILE A 338 -19.26 -6.57 12.85
CA ILE A 338 -19.95 -6.00 11.69
C ILE A 338 -21.18 -6.86 11.34
N GLY A 339 -21.15 -8.15 11.70
CA GLY A 339 -22.23 -9.11 11.45
C GLY A 339 -22.34 -9.57 10.00
N ALA A 340 -21.27 -9.38 9.20
CA ALA A 340 -21.24 -9.76 7.80
C ALA A 340 -19.83 -10.17 7.33
N MET A 341 -19.77 -11.30 6.63
CA MET A 341 -18.65 -11.71 5.76
C MET A 341 -17.25 -11.78 6.42
N ASP A 342 -17.16 -12.11 7.71
CA ASP A 342 -15.87 -12.28 8.42
C ASP A 342 -14.96 -11.04 8.35
N LEU A 343 -15.57 -9.86 8.35
CA LEU A 343 -14.87 -8.57 8.30
C LEU A 343 -14.37 -8.10 9.67
N ASP A 344 -14.85 -8.70 10.76
CA ASP A 344 -14.56 -8.32 12.15
C ASP A 344 -13.05 -8.38 12.43
N LYS A 345 -12.36 -9.44 11.97
CA LYS A 345 -10.90 -9.60 12.10
C LYS A 345 -10.08 -8.54 11.35
N HIS A 346 -10.66 -7.93 10.30
CA HIS A 346 -10.06 -6.83 9.54
C HIS A 346 -10.30 -5.46 10.21
N GLN A 347 -11.03 -5.43 11.34
CA GLN A 347 -11.07 -4.28 12.24
C GLN A 347 -10.13 -4.43 13.46
N THR A 348 -9.26 -5.44 13.46
CA THR A 348 -8.17 -5.57 14.43
C THR A 348 -6.85 -5.35 13.68
N GLY A 349 -6.01 -4.44 14.18
CA GLY A 349 -4.73 -4.08 13.55
C GLY A 349 -3.82 -5.28 13.28
N PRO A 350 -3.01 -5.29 12.20
CA PRO A 350 -2.16 -6.44 11.85
C PRO A 350 -1.10 -6.75 12.93
N GLU A 351 -0.64 -8.01 12.98
CA GLU A 351 0.44 -8.39 13.90
C GLU A 351 1.70 -7.53 13.68
N GLY A 352 2.20 -6.90 14.74
CA GLY A 352 3.47 -6.18 14.71
C GLY A 352 4.70 -7.09 14.64
N PRO A 353 5.91 -6.51 14.48
CA PRO A 353 7.16 -7.24 14.51
C PRO A 353 7.42 -7.85 15.90
N ASN A 354 7.64 -9.17 15.95
CA ASN A 354 7.87 -9.93 17.19
C ASN A 354 8.70 -11.20 16.92
N PRO A 355 9.37 -11.79 17.94
CA PRO A 355 10.25 -12.95 17.77
C PRO A 355 9.61 -14.22 17.17
N ILE A 356 8.30 -14.41 17.38
CA ILE A 356 7.57 -15.59 16.88
C ILE A 356 7.38 -15.45 15.36
N LYS A 357 6.99 -14.26 14.90
CA LYS A 357 6.72 -13.95 13.49
C LYS A 357 7.97 -14.00 12.59
N GLN A 358 9.15 -13.67 13.13
CA GLN A 358 10.40 -13.59 12.34
C GLN A 358 10.77 -14.92 11.64
N LYS A 359 10.68 -16.05 12.35
CA LYS A 359 11.40 -17.28 11.96
C LYS A 359 10.93 -17.93 10.66
N GLU A 360 9.68 -17.69 10.28
CA GLU A 360 9.07 -18.35 9.13
C GLU A 360 8.33 -17.38 8.23
N GLN A 361 7.39 -16.59 8.75
CA GLN A 361 6.58 -15.70 7.92
C GLN A 361 7.46 -14.65 7.22
N MET A 362 8.41 -14.04 7.93
CA MET A 362 9.27 -13.00 7.36
C MET A 362 10.29 -13.55 6.37
N VAL A 363 10.78 -14.78 6.56
CA VAL A 363 11.62 -15.49 5.57
C VAL A 363 10.83 -15.71 4.28
N ARG A 364 9.63 -16.31 4.38
CA ARG A 364 8.77 -16.59 3.21
C ARG A 364 8.38 -15.31 2.48
N GLU A 365 7.92 -14.28 3.19
CA GLU A 365 7.56 -13.00 2.57
C GLU A 365 8.74 -12.32 1.87
N ALA A 366 9.95 -12.38 2.43
CA ALA A 366 11.14 -11.76 1.85
C ALA A 366 11.68 -12.48 0.61
N PHE A 367 11.72 -13.81 0.64
CA PHE A 367 12.43 -14.64 -0.33
C PHE A 367 11.48 -15.38 -1.31
N GLU A 368 10.34 -15.89 -0.84
CA GLU A 368 9.39 -16.67 -1.67
C GLU A 368 8.34 -15.81 -2.39
N THR A 369 8.28 -14.48 -2.15
CA THR A 369 7.38 -13.60 -2.90
C THR A 369 7.87 -13.39 -4.34
N ASP A 370 7.33 -14.17 -5.27
CA ASP A 370 7.60 -14.03 -6.73
C ASP A 370 6.47 -13.33 -7.50
N ALA A 371 5.40 -12.94 -6.82
CA ALA A 371 4.28 -12.24 -7.44
C ALA A 371 4.71 -10.88 -8.02
N ALA A 372 4.46 -10.66 -9.31
CA ALA A 372 4.62 -9.36 -9.94
C ALA A 372 3.62 -8.35 -9.35
N CYS A 373 4.03 -7.09 -9.18
CA CYS A 373 3.15 -6.06 -8.64
C CYS A 373 1.94 -5.79 -9.55
N PRO A 374 0.74 -5.60 -8.97
CA PRO A 374 -0.49 -5.45 -9.75
C PRO A 374 -0.43 -4.18 -10.62
N ASP A 375 -0.99 -4.28 -11.83
CA ASP A 375 -1.26 -3.10 -12.65
C ASP A 375 -2.29 -2.21 -11.93
N PRO A 376 -2.05 -0.89 -11.76
CA PRO A 376 -3.04 0.00 -11.17
C PRO A 376 -4.26 0.18 -12.09
N VAL A 377 -5.45 0.26 -11.50
CA VAL A 377 -6.76 0.47 -12.18
C VAL A 377 -6.77 1.78 -12.98
N SER A 378 -6.16 2.82 -12.42
CA SER A 378 -5.78 4.04 -13.12
C SER A 378 -4.57 4.69 -12.47
N ILE A 379 -3.93 5.59 -13.23
CA ILE A 379 -2.94 6.52 -12.69
C ILE A 379 -3.52 7.93 -12.88
N ASP A 380 -3.87 8.57 -11.78
CA ASP A 380 -4.66 9.78 -11.70
C ASP A 380 -3.89 11.05 -12.15
N ASN A 381 -2.54 11.07 -12.11
CA ASN A 381 -1.69 12.07 -12.82
C ASN A 381 -0.22 11.64 -13.01
N PRO A 382 0.16 11.01 -14.15
CA PRO A 382 1.58 10.88 -14.50
C PRO A 382 2.18 12.25 -14.84
N THR A 383 3.39 12.53 -14.35
CA THR A 383 4.05 13.85 -14.38
C THR A 383 4.37 14.37 -15.78
N ASP A 384 4.62 13.46 -16.74
CA ASP A 384 4.62 13.78 -18.16
C ASP A 384 3.26 13.44 -18.80
N PRO A 385 2.54 14.42 -19.38
CA PRO A 385 1.31 14.18 -20.14
C PRO A 385 1.45 13.16 -21.29
N LYS A 386 2.64 13.04 -21.91
CA LYS A 386 2.88 12.04 -22.97
C LYS A 386 2.98 10.64 -22.38
N GLN A 387 3.82 10.44 -21.37
CA GLN A 387 3.91 9.18 -20.64
C GLN A 387 2.56 8.80 -20.01
N ALA A 388 1.74 9.77 -19.61
CA ALA A 388 0.39 9.52 -19.10
C ALA A 388 -0.54 8.89 -20.15
N ALA A 389 -0.57 9.47 -21.35
CA ALA A 389 -1.34 8.92 -22.45
C ALA A 389 -0.82 7.54 -22.89
N ILE A 390 0.51 7.35 -22.89
CA ILE A 390 1.17 6.05 -23.15
C ILE A 390 0.71 4.99 -22.14
N THR A 391 0.93 5.21 -20.84
CA THR A 391 0.62 4.20 -19.82
C THR A 391 -0.87 3.90 -19.75
N ARG A 392 -1.74 4.91 -19.96
CA ARG A 392 -3.19 4.69 -20.02
C ARG A 392 -3.62 3.86 -21.23
N LEU A 393 -2.96 4.04 -22.38
CA LEU A 393 -3.25 3.27 -23.59
C LEU A 393 -2.67 1.84 -23.52
N GLU A 394 -1.48 1.65 -22.95
CA GLU A 394 -0.95 0.31 -22.65
C GLU A 394 -1.90 -0.47 -21.74
N TYR A 395 -2.36 0.14 -20.63
CA TYR A 395 -3.31 -0.47 -19.72
C TYR A 395 -4.60 -0.94 -20.43
N TYR A 396 -5.14 -0.12 -21.33
CA TYR A 396 -6.30 -0.50 -22.15
C TYR A 396 -5.98 -1.72 -23.04
N LEU A 397 -4.87 -1.68 -23.79
CA LEU A 397 -4.48 -2.78 -24.68
C LEU A 397 -4.21 -4.08 -23.90
N HIS A 398 -3.63 -4.00 -22.70
CA HIS A 398 -3.41 -5.15 -21.82
C HIS A 398 -4.73 -5.73 -21.33
N ALA A 399 -5.69 -4.88 -20.91
CA ALA A 399 -7.03 -5.30 -20.54
C ALA A 399 -7.79 -5.96 -21.70
N ILE A 400 -7.66 -5.42 -22.92
CA ILE A 400 -8.17 -6.06 -24.15
C ILE A 400 -7.55 -7.45 -24.32
N GLY A 401 -6.23 -7.59 -24.23
CA GLY A 401 -5.56 -8.89 -24.34
C GLY A 401 -5.95 -9.90 -23.25
N ARG A 402 -6.35 -9.42 -22.07
CA ARG A 402 -6.88 -10.24 -20.96
C ARG A 402 -8.38 -10.58 -21.10
N HIS A 403 -9.06 -10.08 -22.13
CA HIS A 403 -10.53 -10.14 -22.28
C HIS A 403 -11.27 -9.50 -21.07
N ASP A 404 -10.68 -8.45 -20.50
CA ASP A 404 -11.17 -7.75 -19.31
C ASP A 404 -11.92 -6.47 -19.71
N ALA A 405 -13.23 -6.62 -19.97
CA ALA A 405 -14.06 -5.49 -20.40
C ALA A 405 -14.21 -4.42 -19.32
N GLY A 406 -14.21 -4.80 -18.04
CA GLY A 406 -14.36 -3.87 -16.91
C GLY A 406 -13.22 -2.86 -16.85
N ASN A 407 -11.99 -3.36 -16.92
CA ASN A 407 -10.79 -2.53 -16.93
C ASN A 407 -10.60 -1.81 -18.28
N ALA A 408 -10.83 -2.48 -19.42
CA ALA A 408 -10.70 -1.86 -20.74
C ALA A 408 -11.66 -0.66 -20.91
N CYS A 409 -12.94 -0.82 -20.58
CA CYS A 409 -13.94 0.25 -20.68
C CYS A 409 -13.74 1.39 -19.65
N SER A 410 -12.74 1.31 -18.76
CA SER A 410 -12.36 2.45 -17.93
C SER A 410 -11.71 3.60 -18.71
N ILE A 411 -11.27 3.37 -19.95
CA ILE A 411 -10.74 4.42 -20.85
C ILE A 411 -11.84 5.23 -21.54
N SER A 412 -13.09 4.78 -21.50
CA SER A 412 -14.24 5.46 -22.11
C SER A 412 -14.82 6.55 -21.18
N ALA A 413 -15.41 7.59 -21.76
CA ALA A 413 -16.15 8.58 -20.99
C ALA A 413 -17.31 7.93 -20.20
N PRO A 414 -17.68 8.41 -19.00
CA PRO A 414 -18.71 7.77 -18.17
C PRO A 414 -20.06 7.54 -18.85
N LYS A 415 -20.44 8.43 -19.79
CA LYS A 415 -21.68 8.30 -20.58
C LYS A 415 -21.64 7.13 -21.60
N ILE A 416 -20.45 6.77 -22.09
CA ILE A 416 -20.24 5.74 -23.12
C ILE A 416 -19.84 4.40 -22.51
N ARG A 417 -19.33 4.40 -21.27
CA ARG A 417 -18.88 3.21 -20.53
C ARG A 417 -19.90 2.05 -20.53
N PRO A 418 -21.23 2.25 -20.36
CA PRO A 418 -22.19 1.15 -20.45
C PRO A 418 -22.26 0.50 -21.83
N LEU A 419 -22.16 1.28 -22.91
CA LEU A 419 -22.13 0.77 -24.28
C LEU A 419 -20.86 -0.04 -24.55
N CYS A 420 -19.71 0.45 -24.07
CA CYS A 420 -18.46 -0.30 -24.13
C CYS A 420 -18.57 -1.64 -23.39
N LEU A 421 -19.09 -1.65 -22.16
CA LEU A 421 -19.24 -2.87 -21.35
C LEU A 421 -20.19 -3.89 -22.00
N PHE A 422 -21.15 -3.45 -22.82
CA PHE A 422 -22.03 -4.33 -23.59
C PHE A 422 -21.36 -4.86 -24.87
N ALA A 423 -20.70 -4.00 -25.64
CA ALA A 423 -20.14 -4.34 -26.95
C ALA A 423 -18.85 -5.16 -26.85
N LEU A 424 -17.97 -4.81 -25.90
CA LEU A 424 -16.60 -5.35 -25.86
C LEU A 424 -16.53 -6.86 -25.56
N PRO A 425 -17.34 -7.44 -24.66
CA PRO A 425 -17.40 -8.89 -24.45
C PRO A 425 -17.85 -9.69 -25.68
N GLN A 426 -18.63 -9.09 -26.59
CA GLN A 426 -18.99 -9.76 -27.85
C GLN A 426 -17.79 -9.81 -28.79
N ALA A 427 -17.04 -8.71 -28.86
CA ALA A 427 -15.89 -8.60 -29.74
C ALA A 427 -14.69 -9.48 -29.29
N PHE A 428 -14.55 -9.76 -27.99
CA PHE A 428 -13.58 -10.76 -27.49
C PHE A 428 -13.82 -12.18 -28.04
N LYS A 429 -15.06 -12.52 -28.44
CA LYS A 429 -15.38 -13.82 -29.06
C LYS A 429 -14.80 -13.97 -30.47
N GLU A 430 -14.46 -12.85 -31.12
CA GLU A 430 -13.87 -12.81 -32.46
C GLU A 430 -12.34 -12.61 -32.45
N MET A 431 -11.75 -12.36 -31.27
CA MET A 431 -10.32 -12.14 -31.10
C MET A 431 -9.54 -13.46 -31.11
N SER A 432 -8.41 -13.48 -31.83
CA SER A 432 -7.56 -14.67 -31.84
C SER A 432 -6.69 -14.77 -30.58
N GLU A 433 -6.39 -15.98 -30.12
CA GLU A 433 -5.52 -16.17 -28.94
C GLU A 433 -4.11 -15.56 -29.15
N GLN A 434 -3.59 -15.62 -30.38
CA GLN A 434 -2.29 -15.03 -30.73
C GLN A 434 -2.31 -13.50 -30.60
N GLU A 435 -3.39 -12.85 -31.03
CA GLU A 435 -3.63 -11.40 -30.91
C GLU A 435 -3.80 -11.00 -29.44
N ALA A 436 -4.63 -11.74 -28.68
CA ALA A 436 -4.77 -11.54 -27.25
C ALA A 436 -3.42 -11.66 -26.51
N LYS A 437 -2.60 -12.66 -26.86
CA LYS A 437 -1.25 -12.87 -26.29
C LYS A 437 -0.30 -11.72 -26.60
N VAL A 438 -0.34 -11.14 -27.80
CA VAL A 438 0.44 -9.94 -28.14
C VAL A 438 -0.05 -8.72 -27.34
N LEU A 439 -1.37 -8.52 -27.26
CA LEU A 439 -1.95 -7.37 -26.58
C LEU A 439 -1.74 -7.40 -25.05
N ARG A 440 -1.67 -8.58 -24.41
CA ARG A 440 -1.38 -8.74 -22.96
C ARG A 440 -0.05 -8.11 -22.51
N THR A 441 0.94 -7.99 -23.39
CA THR A 441 2.30 -7.57 -23.04
C THR A 441 2.79 -6.38 -23.87
N ILE A 442 1.93 -5.80 -24.70
CA ILE A 442 2.36 -4.83 -25.71
C ILE A 442 2.90 -3.54 -25.10
N LYS A 443 3.98 -3.02 -25.67
CA LYS A 443 4.57 -1.74 -25.26
C LYS A 443 4.50 -0.71 -26.36
N ILE A 444 4.33 0.54 -25.97
CA ILE A 444 4.31 1.67 -26.91
C ILE A 444 5.73 2.27 -26.96
N ASP A 445 6.18 2.58 -28.16
CA ASP A 445 7.44 3.23 -28.46
C ASP A 445 7.30 4.75 -28.27
N PRO A 446 7.80 5.36 -27.18
CA PRO A 446 7.55 6.77 -26.89
C PRO A 446 8.11 7.69 -27.97
N ALA A 447 9.16 7.26 -28.69
CA ALA A 447 9.75 8.03 -29.79
C ALA A 447 8.78 8.24 -30.97
N LYS A 448 7.81 7.33 -31.17
CA LYS A 448 6.88 7.36 -32.31
C LYS A 448 5.49 7.91 -31.97
N VAL A 449 5.23 8.23 -30.70
CA VAL A 449 3.99 8.87 -30.27
C VAL A 449 4.02 10.35 -30.63
N ARG A 450 3.07 10.76 -31.49
CA ARG A 450 2.93 12.13 -32.00
C ARG A 450 2.20 12.99 -30.97
N LYS A 451 2.84 14.08 -30.54
CA LYS A 451 2.21 15.10 -29.69
C LYS A 451 1.44 16.07 -30.57
N VAL A 452 0.12 16.14 -30.40
CA VAL A 452 -0.73 17.17 -31.04
C VAL A 452 -0.87 18.37 -30.11
N SER A 453 -1.07 18.13 -28.82
CA SER A 453 -1.03 19.17 -27.78
C SER A 453 -0.68 18.55 -26.42
N GLY A 454 -0.56 19.35 -25.36
CA GLY A 454 -0.44 18.83 -23.98
C GLY A 454 -1.70 18.08 -23.48
N LYS A 455 -2.79 18.08 -24.26
CA LYS A 455 -4.06 17.38 -23.99
C LYS A 455 -4.48 16.43 -25.11
N ARG A 456 -3.66 16.20 -26.16
CA ARG A 456 -3.95 15.29 -27.27
C ARG A 456 -2.68 14.63 -27.80
N TYR A 457 -2.64 13.30 -27.78
CA TYR A 457 -1.55 12.50 -28.32
C TYR A 457 -2.10 11.46 -29.29
N GLU A 458 -1.29 11.14 -30.29
CA GLU A 458 -1.63 10.20 -31.35
C GLU A 458 -0.59 9.08 -31.44
N PHE A 459 -1.10 7.87 -31.63
CA PHE A 459 -0.37 6.62 -31.53
C PHE A 459 -0.55 5.88 -32.85
N PRO A 460 0.27 6.18 -33.87
CA PRO A 460 0.20 5.48 -35.15
C PRO A 460 0.56 3.99 -34.96
N PRO A 461 0.14 3.07 -35.84
CA PRO A 461 0.42 1.64 -35.70
C PRO A 461 1.91 1.31 -35.48
N ALA A 462 2.81 2.07 -36.11
CA ALA A 462 4.27 1.92 -35.95
C ALA A 462 4.79 2.18 -34.52
N SER A 463 4.00 2.86 -33.67
CA SER A 463 4.31 3.08 -32.25
C SER A 463 4.07 1.86 -31.38
N LEU A 464 3.29 0.86 -31.82
CA LEU A 464 3.07 -0.37 -31.05
C LEU A 464 4.24 -1.34 -31.28
N ARG A 465 4.94 -1.74 -30.22
CA ARG A 465 6.07 -2.69 -30.25
C ARG A 465 5.55 -4.12 -30.25
N GLY A 466 5.00 -4.54 -31.39
CA GLY A 466 4.53 -5.92 -31.63
C GLY A 466 3.91 -6.05 -33.02
N LYS A 467 3.77 -7.29 -33.52
CA LYS A 467 2.93 -7.54 -34.70
C LYS A 467 1.46 -7.54 -34.25
N THR A 468 0.79 -6.42 -34.47
CA THR A 468 -0.64 -6.27 -34.14
C THR A 468 -1.48 -6.15 -35.40
N THR A 469 -2.77 -6.39 -35.21
CA THR A 469 -3.87 -6.15 -36.15
C THR A 469 -4.50 -4.76 -35.98
N VAL A 470 -3.92 -3.88 -35.13
CA VAL A 470 -4.41 -2.52 -34.88
C VAL A 470 -4.14 -1.64 -36.10
N ASP A 471 -5.15 -1.56 -36.96
CA ASP A 471 -5.20 -0.67 -38.11
C ASP A 471 -5.76 0.71 -37.69
N GLY A 472 -5.09 1.80 -38.10
CA GLY A 472 -5.49 3.19 -37.80
C GLY A 472 -4.71 3.86 -36.67
N THR A 473 -4.81 5.19 -36.54
CA THR A 473 -4.12 5.96 -35.49
C THR A 473 -5.00 6.02 -34.24
N LEU A 474 -4.50 5.51 -33.11
CA LEU A 474 -5.22 5.65 -31.83
C LEU A 474 -5.00 7.07 -31.29
N VAL A 475 -6.06 7.72 -30.81
CA VAL A 475 -5.99 9.10 -30.30
C VAL A 475 -6.40 9.16 -28.84
N MET A 476 -5.54 9.76 -28.01
CA MET A 476 -5.81 9.99 -26.59
C MET A 476 -6.02 11.47 -26.32
N ILE A 477 -7.12 11.82 -25.66
CA ILE A 477 -7.45 13.19 -25.25
C ILE A 477 -7.56 13.31 -23.72
N LYS A 478 -7.11 14.43 -23.16
CA LYS A 478 -7.19 14.73 -21.72
C LYS A 478 -8.41 15.60 -21.42
N ILE A 479 -9.43 15.00 -20.82
CA ILE A 479 -10.63 15.71 -20.34
C ILE A 479 -10.54 15.81 -18.81
N LYS A 480 -10.61 17.03 -18.28
CA LYS A 480 -10.32 17.34 -16.86
C LYS A 480 -8.94 16.79 -16.45
N LYS A 481 -8.89 15.75 -15.62
CA LYS A 481 -7.66 15.11 -15.11
C LYS A 481 -7.33 13.76 -15.78
N GLN A 482 -8.27 13.17 -16.54
CA GLN A 482 -8.17 11.80 -17.05
C GLN A 482 -7.94 11.75 -18.57
N TRP A 483 -7.36 10.64 -19.05
CA TRP A 483 -7.12 10.38 -20.47
C TRP A 483 -8.12 9.39 -21.04
N TYR A 484 -8.68 9.73 -22.19
CA TYR A 484 -9.73 8.98 -22.89
C TYR A 484 -9.30 8.67 -24.32
N LEU A 485 -9.70 7.49 -24.82
CA LEU A 485 -9.53 7.09 -26.22
C LEU A 485 -10.65 7.70 -27.07
N THR A 486 -10.31 8.25 -28.23
CA THR A 486 -11.21 8.95 -29.18
C THR A 486 -10.81 8.64 -30.63
N ASP A 487 -11.61 9.11 -31.60
CA ASP A 487 -11.36 8.97 -33.03
C ASP A 487 -10.25 9.92 -33.55
N GLU A 488 -9.92 9.75 -34.84
CA GLU A 488 -8.92 10.59 -35.52
C GLU A 488 -9.34 12.07 -35.61
N GLN A 489 -10.65 12.35 -35.57
CA GLN A 489 -11.19 13.72 -35.55
C GLN A 489 -11.00 14.37 -34.16
N GLY A 490 -11.02 13.59 -33.08
CA GLY A 490 -10.89 14.01 -31.70
C GLY A 490 -12.20 14.50 -31.08
N ALA A 491 -13.33 13.95 -31.51
CA ALA A 491 -14.63 14.17 -30.86
C ALA A 491 -14.74 13.29 -29.58
N PRO A 492 -15.02 13.87 -28.40
CA PRO A 492 -14.95 13.17 -27.12
C PRO A 492 -16.10 12.19 -26.86
#